data_AF-A0A402B5H4-F1
#
_entry.id   AF-A0A402B5H4-F1
#
_cell.length_a   1.000
_cell.length_b   1.000
_cell.length_c   1.000
_cell.angle_alpha   90.00
_cell.angle_beta   90.00
_cell.angle_gamma   90.00
#
_symmetry.space_group_name_H-M   'P 1'
#
loop_
_entity.id
_entity.type
_entity.pdbx_description
1 polymer ?
#
loop_
_entity_poly.entity_id
_entity_poly.type
_entity_poly.pdbx_seq_one_letter_code
_entity_poly.pdbx_strand_id
1 'polypeptide(L)'
;MAADGEQSASRRRGRGMTGSQDPHTSVYQRPTSRERPMGRADASPHTDGYRFDEGMIDPPRSSSSVVRFTNTQAPRYSGSQPVNAAVPTRRQGQGMTRDLPPQMRQTGHTGRQPRLPVQPPPSYTTSSTTKTTRPSKPPVTEKPQRRVHWLLPAGVGMVAMLVLWVLGSTVLAWGVTRYNDFKYGYPRTFHTDAVVGHGDSELHKSHFMAINYNHQAVIFEMMGGDTGAGKSISYVVNLISSDNDDLAPVTLDFKDLNGDKKPDMIVHVHLSNQDQVSVFINDGKKFRPATSNDKLTAPIN
;
A
#
# COMPACT_ATOMS: atom_id res chain seq x y z
N MET A 1 -23.47 -14.62 -92.10
CA MET A 1 -23.27 -13.22 -91.67
C MET A 1 -21.80 -13.05 -91.32
N ALA A 2 -21.25 -11.86 -91.60
CA ALA A 2 -19.88 -11.33 -91.38
C ALA A 2 -19.07 -11.88 -90.16
N ALA A 3 -17.73 -11.83 -90.13
CA ALA A 3 -16.69 -11.51 -91.14
C ALA A 3 -15.29 -11.91 -90.62
N ASP A 4 -14.25 -11.76 -91.46
CA ASP A 4 -12.89 -12.29 -91.34
C ASP A 4 -11.87 -11.46 -90.50
N GLY A 5 -10.63 -11.97 -90.41
CA GLY A 5 -9.41 -11.30 -89.89
C GLY A 5 -8.93 -11.88 -88.55
N GLU A 6 -7.87 -12.68 -88.41
CA GLU A 6 -6.57 -12.84 -89.11
C GLU A 6 -5.51 -11.74 -88.83
N GLN A 7 -4.28 -12.19 -88.52
CA GLN A 7 -3.01 -11.44 -88.48
C GLN A 7 -2.81 -10.41 -87.33
N SER A 8 -1.59 -10.07 -86.86
CA SER A 8 -0.25 -10.70 -87.00
C SER A 8 0.71 -10.15 -85.92
N ALA A 9 1.85 -10.81 -85.73
CA ALA A 9 2.86 -10.42 -84.74
C ALA A 9 3.60 -9.10 -85.08
N SER A 10 4.14 -8.42 -84.05
CA SER A 10 5.27 -7.50 -84.23
C SER A 10 6.45 -7.84 -83.31
N ARG A 11 7.49 -8.41 -83.91
CA ARG A 11 8.85 -8.37 -83.35
C ARG A 11 9.37 -6.95 -83.44
N ARG A 12 10.12 -6.47 -82.44
CA ARG A 12 11.22 -5.52 -82.70
C ARG A 12 12.49 -5.93 -81.96
N ARG A 13 13.46 -6.43 -82.73
CA ARG A 13 14.87 -6.59 -82.35
C ARG A 13 15.58 -5.23 -82.48
N GLY A 14 16.71 -5.07 -81.78
CA GLY A 14 17.77 -4.14 -82.16
C GLY A 14 18.39 -3.37 -80.99
N ARG A 15 19.72 -3.20 -80.82
CA ARG A 15 20.93 -4.05 -80.99
C ARG A 15 22.14 -3.10 -80.94
N GLY A 16 23.14 -3.39 -80.11
CA GLY A 16 24.46 -2.73 -80.11
C GLY A 16 24.50 -1.34 -79.45
N MET A 17 25.67 -0.79 -79.10
CA MET A 17 27.03 -1.34 -79.20
C MET A 17 28.01 -0.61 -78.24
N THR A 18 28.85 -1.38 -77.56
CA THR A 18 30.32 -1.22 -77.31
C THR A 18 31.03 0.13 -77.36
N GLY A 19 31.92 0.35 -76.37
CA GLY A 19 32.97 1.39 -76.28
C GLY A 19 33.06 1.88 -74.82
N SER A 20 34.07 1.62 -73.97
CA SER A 20 35.54 1.49 -74.09
C SER A 20 36.29 2.82 -74.21
N GLN A 21 37.29 2.98 -73.32
CA GLN A 21 38.33 4.02 -73.20
C GLN A 21 38.05 5.27 -72.34
N ASP A 22 38.77 5.33 -71.20
CA ASP A 22 39.31 6.53 -70.52
C ASP A 22 40.33 7.28 -71.43
N PRO A 23 41.06 8.35 -71.00
CA PRO A 23 41.02 9.15 -69.74
C PRO A 23 40.97 10.69 -69.95
N HIS A 24 40.95 11.50 -68.87
CA HIS A 24 41.99 12.53 -68.54
C HIS A 24 41.64 13.57 -67.44
N THR A 25 42.48 13.59 -66.39
CA THR A 25 43.05 14.74 -65.63
C THR A 25 42.23 15.95 -65.14
N SER A 26 42.27 16.17 -63.81
CA SER A 26 42.85 17.37 -63.14
C SER A 26 42.78 17.20 -61.61
N VAL A 27 43.56 17.84 -60.71
CA VAL A 27 44.97 18.27 -60.63
C VAL A 27 45.12 18.93 -59.24
N TYR A 28 46.00 18.41 -58.36
CA TYR A 28 46.55 19.04 -57.13
C TYR A 28 45.53 19.36 -55.98
N GLN A 29 45.89 19.48 -54.68
CA GLN A 29 47.20 19.59 -54.00
C GLN A 29 47.16 19.08 -52.53
N ARG A 30 48.33 18.83 -51.91
CA ARG A 30 48.53 18.41 -50.50
C ARG A 30 49.56 19.33 -49.82
N PRO A 31 49.40 19.70 -48.54
CA PRO A 31 50.50 19.64 -47.55
C PRO A 31 50.03 19.13 -46.16
N THR A 32 50.65 18.17 -45.45
CA THR A 32 51.97 18.11 -44.76
C THR A 32 52.13 18.95 -43.47
N SER A 33 52.02 18.26 -42.32
CA SER A 33 52.87 18.31 -41.09
C SER A 33 53.40 19.62 -40.47
N ARG A 34 53.11 19.81 -39.17
CA ARG A 34 53.94 20.43 -38.10
C ARG A 34 53.36 19.99 -36.74
N GLU A 35 54.08 19.30 -35.86
CA GLU A 35 55.15 19.72 -34.93
C GLU A 35 54.71 20.48 -33.65
N ARG A 36 55.29 20.02 -32.53
CA ARG A 36 55.06 20.36 -31.10
C ARG A 36 55.43 21.82 -30.74
N PRO A 37 55.09 22.32 -29.52
CA PRO A 37 56.03 22.16 -28.38
C PRO A 37 55.39 21.91 -27.00
N MET A 38 56.23 21.55 -26.01
CA MET A 38 55.88 21.48 -24.58
C MET A 38 56.15 22.80 -23.85
N GLY A 39 55.46 23.01 -22.72
CA GLY A 39 55.77 23.99 -21.69
C GLY A 39 54.53 24.29 -20.83
N ARG A 40 54.60 24.57 -19.53
CA ARG A 40 55.71 24.49 -18.56
C ARG A 40 55.06 24.39 -17.17
N ALA A 41 55.77 23.84 -16.18
CA ALA A 41 55.28 23.80 -14.81
C ALA A 41 55.21 25.22 -14.19
N ASP A 42 54.15 25.47 -13.42
CA ASP A 42 54.16 26.43 -12.32
C ASP A 42 53.87 25.69 -11.01
N ALA A 43 54.71 25.94 -10.02
CA ALA A 43 54.57 25.39 -8.67
C ALA A 43 53.91 26.43 -7.76
N SER A 44 53.18 25.98 -6.74
CA SER A 44 52.91 26.76 -5.54
C SER A 44 52.81 25.85 -4.32
N PRO A 45 53.15 26.35 -3.11
CA PRO A 45 53.84 25.51 -2.12
C PRO A 45 52.97 25.09 -0.92
N HIS A 46 53.54 24.18 -0.14
CA HIS A 46 53.26 23.85 1.27
C HIS A 46 52.16 24.64 2.02
N THR A 47 51.27 23.90 2.68
CA THR A 47 51.38 23.69 4.15
C THR A 47 50.83 22.33 4.58
N ASP A 48 51.65 21.62 5.36
CA ASP A 48 51.34 20.82 6.56
C ASP A 48 50.05 19.96 6.63
N GLY A 49 50.25 18.66 6.43
CA GLY A 49 50.50 17.82 7.61
C GLY A 49 49.31 17.13 8.28
N TYR A 50 48.76 16.09 7.64
CA TYR A 50 48.20 14.95 8.38
C TYR A 50 48.74 13.63 7.83
N ARG A 51 49.38 12.88 8.71
CA ARG A 51 49.97 11.56 8.48
C ARG A 51 48.99 10.50 9.00
N PHE A 52 48.40 9.73 8.09
CA PHE A 52 47.67 8.49 8.41
C PHE A 52 48.03 7.40 7.40
N ASP A 53 47.88 6.14 7.84
CA ASP A 53 48.64 5.00 7.36
C ASP A 53 48.48 4.60 5.88
N GLU A 54 49.56 4.05 5.34
CA GLU A 54 49.57 3.22 4.15
C GLU A 54 48.75 1.94 4.38
N GLY A 55 47.85 1.56 3.47
CA GLY A 55 47.25 0.22 3.56
C GLY A 55 45.93 -0.10 2.84
N MET A 56 45.24 0.83 2.19
CA MET A 56 44.06 0.50 1.36
C MET A 56 44.05 1.26 0.04
N ILE A 57 44.16 0.50 -1.06
CA ILE A 57 43.95 1.01 -2.43
C ILE A 57 42.45 0.93 -2.72
N ASP A 58 41.73 2.00 -2.40
CA ASP A 58 40.36 2.22 -2.90
C ASP A 58 40.42 2.39 -4.44
N PRO A 59 39.61 1.67 -5.24
CA PRO A 59 39.51 1.95 -6.67
C PRO A 59 38.93 3.35 -6.91
N PRO A 60 39.33 4.05 -7.98
CA PRO A 60 38.93 5.43 -8.22
C PRO A 60 37.41 5.55 -8.37
N ARG A 61 36.79 6.27 -7.44
CA ARG A 61 35.34 6.56 -7.47
C ARG A 61 35.01 7.38 -8.72
N SER A 62 34.05 6.92 -9.50
CA SER A 62 33.59 7.61 -10.70
C SER A 62 32.91 8.94 -10.35
N SER A 63 33.48 10.05 -10.82
CA SER A 63 32.94 11.39 -10.59
C SER A 63 31.76 11.71 -11.53
N SER A 64 30.62 11.03 -11.37
CA SER A 64 29.38 11.35 -12.10
C SER A 64 28.12 10.80 -11.44
N SER A 65 27.37 11.67 -10.75
CA SER A 65 25.88 11.64 -10.66
C SER A 65 25.32 12.69 -9.70
N VAL A 66 25.76 13.96 -9.78
CA VAL A 66 25.02 15.07 -9.14
C VAL A 66 23.81 15.42 -10.00
N VAL A 67 22.67 14.78 -9.74
CA VAL A 67 21.39 15.15 -10.34
C VAL A 67 20.92 16.47 -9.71
N ARG A 68 21.12 17.59 -10.40
CA ARG A 68 20.47 18.86 -10.04
C ARG A 68 19.00 18.80 -10.46
N PHE A 69 18.10 18.82 -9.49
CA PHE A 69 16.69 19.11 -9.74
C PHE A 69 16.52 20.57 -10.18
N THR A 70 16.46 20.80 -11.50
CA THR A 70 15.97 22.07 -12.04
C THR A 70 14.45 22.10 -11.92
N ASN A 71 13.95 22.89 -10.98
CA ASN A 71 12.53 23.12 -10.71
C ASN A 71 11.81 23.64 -11.97
N THR A 72 11.14 22.76 -12.72
CA THR A 72 10.38 23.11 -13.93
C THR A 72 8.98 23.57 -13.55
N GLN A 73 8.60 24.73 -14.04
CA GLN A 73 7.39 25.46 -13.65
C GLN A 73 6.12 24.68 -14.01
N ALA A 74 5.13 24.68 -13.11
CA ALA A 74 3.81 24.13 -13.37
C ALA A 74 3.11 24.92 -14.51
N PRO A 75 2.51 24.25 -15.51
CA PRO A 75 1.76 24.93 -16.57
C PRO A 75 0.50 25.60 -15.99
N ARG A 76 0.44 26.93 -16.09
CA ARG A 76 -0.78 27.69 -15.78
C ARG A 76 -1.84 27.40 -16.84
N TYR A 77 -2.84 26.58 -16.49
CA TYR A 77 -4.05 26.48 -17.29
C TYR A 77 -4.85 27.80 -17.19
N SER A 78 -4.81 28.58 -18.26
CA SER A 78 -5.78 29.66 -18.48
C SER A 78 -7.05 29.05 -19.06
N GLY A 79 -8.12 29.04 -18.27
CA GLY A 79 -9.40 28.44 -18.63
C GLY A 79 -10.55 29.18 -17.98
N SER A 80 -10.98 30.28 -18.60
CA SER A 80 -12.17 31.03 -18.18
C SER A 80 -13.45 30.23 -18.48
N GLN A 81 -14.19 29.84 -17.44
CA GLN A 81 -15.62 29.51 -17.57
C GLN A 81 -16.47 30.26 -16.54
N PRO A 82 -17.70 30.67 -16.91
CA PRO A 82 -18.52 31.57 -16.12
C PRO A 82 -19.21 30.88 -14.94
N VAL A 83 -19.55 31.72 -13.96
CA VAL A 83 -20.23 31.37 -12.71
C VAL A 83 -21.64 30.83 -12.95
N ASN A 84 -21.98 29.71 -12.31
CA ASN A 84 -23.36 29.34 -12.01
C ASN A 84 -23.42 28.52 -10.69
N ALA A 85 -23.03 29.17 -9.59
CA ALA A 85 -23.23 28.63 -8.25
C ALA A 85 -24.68 28.88 -7.79
N ALA A 86 -25.56 27.90 -8.01
CA ALA A 86 -26.91 27.91 -7.45
C ALA A 86 -26.82 27.72 -5.93
N VAL A 87 -26.94 28.81 -5.17
CA VAL A 87 -26.96 28.81 -3.71
C VAL A 87 -28.28 28.19 -3.22
N PRO A 88 -28.28 27.05 -2.48
CA PRO A 88 -29.48 26.60 -1.80
C PRO A 88 -29.77 27.53 -0.62
N THR A 89 -30.89 28.23 -0.67
CA THR A 89 -31.31 29.17 0.35
C THR A 89 -31.68 28.47 1.66
N ARG A 90 -31.16 29.03 2.76
CA ARG A 90 -31.47 28.70 4.16
C ARG A 90 -32.98 28.83 4.41
N ARG A 91 -33.73 27.72 4.35
CA ARG A 91 -35.18 27.72 4.63
C ARG A 91 -35.44 27.53 6.13
N GLN A 92 -35.90 28.59 6.79
CA GLN A 92 -36.45 28.51 8.15
C GLN A 92 -37.85 27.89 8.12
N GLY A 93 -38.13 27.05 9.12
CA GLY A 93 -39.47 26.83 9.69
C GLY A 93 -40.54 26.14 8.83
N GLN A 94 -40.93 24.93 9.22
CA GLN A 94 -42.27 24.68 9.77
C GLN A 94 -42.33 23.30 10.46
N GLY A 95 -43.09 23.22 11.55
CA GLY A 95 -42.98 22.15 12.53
C GLY A 95 -43.56 20.80 12.14
N MET A 96 -43.13 19.78 12.90
CA MET A 96 -44.02 18.73 13.38
C MET A 96 -43.71 18.47 14.85
N THR A 97 -44.71 18.73 15.69
CA THR A 97 -44.76 18.33 17.10
C THR A 97 -44.79 16.81 17.20
N ARG A 98 -43.97 16.24 18.10
CA ARG A 98 -44.11 14.84 18.51
C ARG A 98 -43.77 14.64 19.97
N ASP A 99 -44.80 14.83 20.79
CA ASP A 99 -45.13 14.05 21.99
C ASP A 99 -43.96 13.48 22.82
N LEU A 100 -43.54 14.26 23.81
CA LEU A 100 -42.85 13.77 25.00
C LEU A 100 -43.73 14.04 26.22
N PRO A 101 -44.15 13.02 26.99
CA PRO A 101 -45.01 13.22 28.15
C PRO A 101 -44.24 13.91 29.30
N PRO A 102 -44.88 14.81 30.07
CA PRO A 102 -44.21 15.59 31.11
C PRO A 102 -43.87 14.75 32.35
N GLN A 103 -42.74 15.07 33.00
CA GLN A 103 -42.38 14.45 34.28
C GLN A 103 -43.39 14.79 35.39
N MET A 104 -43.90 13.77 36.06
CA MET A 104 -44.87 13.91 37.13
C MET A 104 -44.19 14.27 38.45
N ARG A 105 -44.34 15.54 38.84
CA ARG A 105 -43.85 16.14 40.09
C ARG A 105 -44.62 15.58 41.29
N GLN A 106 -44.02 14.72 42.10
CA GLN A 106 -44.66 14.23 43.35
C GLN A 106 -44.63 15.31 44.45
N THR A 107 -45.76 15.97 44.67
CA THR A 107 -46.05 16.74 45.88
C THR A 107 -46.66 15.82 46.95
N GLY A 108 -45.86 15.40 47.92
CA GLY A 108 -46.34 14.65 49.08
C GLY A 108 -47.15 15.52 50.03
N HIS A 109 -48.47 15.34 50.07
CA HIS A 109 -49.36 16.14 50.90
C HIS A 109 -49.31 15.77 52.40
N THR A 110 -49.45 16.80 53.23
CA THR A 110 -49.61 16.74 54.68
C THR A 110 -50.99 16.18 55.08
N GLY A 111 -51.09 14.85 55.19
CA GLY A 111 -52.31 14.14 55.62
C GLY A 111 -52.51 14.14 57.14
N ARG A 112 -53.28 15.10 57.65
CA ARG A 112 -53.66 15.25 59.07
C ARG A 112 -54.81 14.30 59.43
N GLN A 113 -54.64 13.45 60.45
CA GLN A 113 -55.69 12.57 61.01
C GLN A 113 -55.82 12.78 62.55
N PRO A 114 -56.97 12.46 63.18
CA PRO A 114 -57.48 13.27 64.29
C PRO A 114 -57.05 12.85 65.72
N ARG A 115 -57.10 13.82 66.64
CA ARG A 115 -57.07 13.57 68.10
C ARG A 115 -58.40 13.00 68.59
N LEU A 116 -58.33 12.04 69.52
CA LEU A 116 -59.38 11.78 70.52
C LEU A 116 -58.86 12.20 71.92
N PRO A 117 -59.70 12.78 72.80
CA PRO A 117 -59.36 13.13 74.19
C PRO A 117 -59.73 11.99 75.18
N VAL A 118 -59.65 12.27 76.50
CA VAL A 118 -59.94 11.38 77.69
C VAL A 118 -58.73 10.55 78.15
N GLN A 119 -58.30 10.46 79.42
CA GLN A 119 -58.50 11.20 80.70
C GLN A 119 -57.31 10.87 81.66
N PRO A 120 -56.92 11.74 82.61
CA PRO A 120 -56.07 11.41 83.77
C PRO A 120 -56.89 11.37 85.09
N PRO A 121 -56.31 11.14 86.30
CA PRO A 121 -54.95 10.70 86.65
C PRO A 121 -55.00 9.22 87.12
N PRO A 122 -54.66 8.71 88.34
CA PRO A 122 -54.01 9.26 89.56
C PRO A 122 -52.49 9.04 89.62
N SER A 123 -51.87 9.45 90.74
CA SER A 123 -50.46 9.20 91.10
C SER A 123 -50.36 8.21 92.27
N TYR A 124 -49.35 7.32 92.26
CA TYR A 124 -48.88 6.65 93.47
C TYR A 124 -47.35 6.76 93.60
N THR A 125 -46.92 7.03 94.83
CA THR A 125 -45.55 7.32 95.24
C THR A 125 -44.74 6.06 95.57
N THR A 126 -43.39 6.21 95.59
CA THR A 126 -42.40 5.29 96.22
C THR A 126 -42.31 3.88 95.58
N SER A 127 -41.14 3.25 95.43
CA SER A 127 -39.93 3.30 96.28
C SER A 127 -38.63 3.10 95.49
N SER A 128 -37.51 3.47 96.11
CA SER A 128 -36.15 3.18 95.65
C SER A 128 -35.80 1.68 95.74
N THR A 129 -35.22 1.11 94.68
CA THR A 129 -34.34 -0.08 94.81
C THR A 129 -33.10 0.03 93.92
N THR A 130 -31.99 0.22 94.61
CA THR A 130 -30.58 -0.08 94.29
C THR A 130 -30.27 -0.76 92.95
N LYS A 131 -29.40 -0.12 92.17
CA LYS A 131 -28.59 -0.77 91.12
C LYS A 131 -27.75 -1.90 91.74
N THR A 132 -27.96 -3.14 91.30
CA THR A 132 -26.95 -4.21 91.40
C THR A 132 -26.44 -4.51 90.00
N THR A 133 -25.30 -3.93 89.66
CA THR A 133 -24.55 -4.23 88.44
C THR A 133 -24.05 -5.67 88.46
N ARG A 134 -24.80 -6.58 87.83
CA ARG A 134 -24.27 -7.88 87.40
C ARG A 134 -23.17 -7.60 86.37
N PRO A 135 -21.94 -8.15 86.51
CA PRO A 135 -20.91 -7.98 85.49
C PRO A 135 -21.31 -8.78 84.24
N SER A 136 -21.96 -8.08 83.31
CA SER A 136 -22.13 -8.53 81.93
C SER A 136 -20.74 -8.74 81.34
N LYS A 137 -20.46 -9.95 80.82
CA LYS A 137 -19.31 -10.17 79.92
C LYS A 137 -19.27 -9.03 78.89
N PRO A 138 -18.08 -8.45 78.59
CA PRO A 138 -18.00 -7.43 77.56
C PRO A 138 -18.57 -8.01 76.26
N PRO A 139 -19.47 -7.30 75.56
CA PRO A 139 -19.97 -7.78 74.28
C PRO A 139 -18.76 -7.93 73.36
N VAL A 140 -18.57 -9.12 72.81
CA VAL A 140 -17.60 -9.32 71.75
C VAL A 140 -18.10 -8.47 70.58
N THR A 141 -17.39 -7.38 70.28
CA THR A 141 -17.69 -6.54 69.14
C THR A 141 -17.40 -7.33 67.87
N GLU A 142 -18.38 -8.10 67.42
CA GLU A 142 -18.35 -8.76 66.13
C GLU A 142 -18.17 -7.69 65.06
N LYS A 143 -16.94 -7.59 64.54
CA LYS A 143 -16.62 -6.68 63.45
C LYS A 143 -17.57 -7.05 62.30
N PRO A 144 -18.40 -6.12 61.80
CA PRO A 144 -19.38 -6.45 60.77
C PRO A 144 -18.64 -7.02 59.57
N GLN A 145 -18.86 -8.31 59.29
CA GLN A 145 -18.24 -8.99 58.17
C GLN A 145 -18.63 -8.24 56.91
N ARG A 146 -17.69 -7.51 56.31
CA ARG A 146 -17.90 -6.77 55.06
C ARG A 146 -18.26 -7.78 53.99
N ARG A 147 -19.55 -7.89 53.70
CA ARG A 147 -20.09 -8.73 52.62
C ARG A 147 -19.64 -8.11 51.30
N VAL A 148 -18.50 -8.57 50.78
CA VAL A 148 -18.06 -8.24 49.43
C VAL A 148 -19.11 -8.82 48.49
N HIS A 149 -19.79 -7.96 47.72
CA HIS A 149 -20.74 -8.42 46.72
C HIS A 149 -20.00 -9.26 45.67
N TRP A 150 -20.51 -10.45 45.38
CA TRP A 150 -19.94 -11.40 44.38
C TRP A 150 -19.74 -10.79 42.99
N LEU A 151 -20.49 -9.73 42.65
CA LEU A 151 -20.32 -8.97 41.41
C LEU A 151 -18.94 -8.27 41.31
N LEU A 152 -18.27 -7.97 42.43
CA LEU A 152 -16.96 -7.32 42.43
C LEU A 152 -15.85 -8.22 41.86
N PRO A 153 -15.60 -9.45 42.37
CA PRO A 153 -14.61 -10.34 41.76
C PRO A 153 -15.01 -10.75 40.32
N ALA A 154 -16.31 -10.88 40.02
CA ALA A 154 -16.77 -11.13 38.65
C ALA A 154 -16.43 -9.96 37.70
N GLY A 155 -16.67 -8.72 38.12
CA GLY A 155 -16.31 -7.52 37.37
C GLY A 155 -14.81 -7.36 37.17
N VAL A 156 -14.01 -7.59 38.21
CA VAL A 156 -12.54 -7.60 38.12
C VAL A 156 -12.04 -8.67 37.14
N GLY A 157 -12.64 -9.87 37.16
CA GLY A 157 -12.34 -10.94 36.21
C GLY A 157 -12.64 -10.55 34.75
N MET A 158 -13.79 -9.91 34.49
CA MET A 158 -14.12 -9.42 33.14
C MET A 158 -13.15 -8.34 32.65
N VAL A 159 -12.76 -7.40 33.51
CA VAL A 159 -11.77 -6.36 33.17
C VAL A 159 -10.39 -6.98 32.92
N ALA A 160 -9.96 -7.93 33.74
CA ALA A 160 -8.68 -8.64 33.55
C ALA A 160 -8.67 -9.42 32.22
N MET A 161 -9.76 -10.10 31.87
CA MET A 161 -9.89 -10.82 30.60
C MET A 161 -9.90 -9.86 29.40
N LEU A 162 -10.54 -8.69 29.50
CA LEU A 162 -10.53 -7.66 28.46
C LEU A 162 -9.12 -7.10 28.26
N VAL A 163 -8.39 -6.79 29.34
CA VAL A 163 -6.99 -6.36 29.26
C VAL A 163 -6.10 -7.44 28.63
N LEU A 164 -6.27 -8.70 29.02
CA LEU A 164 -5.56 -9.83 28.41
C LEU A 164 -5.86 -9.95 26.90
N TRP A 165 -7.11 -9.79 26.50
CA TRP A 165 -7.52 -9.80 25.09
C TRP A 165 -6.86 -8.67 24.28
N VAL A 166 -6.89 -7.43 24.79
CA VAL A 166 -6.30 -6.26 24.11
C VAL A 166 -4.77 -6.36 24.02
N LEU A 167 -4.10 -6.81 25.07
CA LEU A 167 -2.65 -7.02 25.04
C LEU A 167 -2.28 -8.19 24.11
N GLY A 168 -3.05 -9.28 24.17
CA GLY A 168 -2.87 -10.46 23.31
C GLY A 168 -3.01 -10.12 21.83
N SER A 169 -4.07 -9.41 21.44
CA SER A 169 -4.26 -9.00 20.04
C SER A 169 -3.17 -8.03 19.56
N THR A 170 -2.71 -7.11 20.42
CA THR A 170 -1.61 -6.19 20.11
C THR A 170 -0.30 -6.94 19.86
N VAL A 171 0.05 -7.92 20.71
CA VAL A 171 1.26 -8.73 20.56
C VAL A 171 1.19 -9.63 19.31
N LEU A 172 0.01 -10.18 19.00
CA LEU A 172 -0.21 -10.97 17.78
C LEU A 172 -0.03 -10.12 16.51
N ALA A 173 -0.63 -8.93 16.45
CA ALA A 173 -0.50 -8.02 15.31
C ALA A 173 0.95 -7.56 15.08
N TRP A 174 1.68 -7.24 16.16
CA TRP A 174 3.12 -6.98 16.11
C TRP A 174 3.92 -8.19 15.61
N GLY A 175 3.61 -9.39 16.11
CA GLY A 175 4.27 -10.63 15.72
C GLY A 175 4.10 -10.96 14.23
N VAL A 176 2.88 -10.83 13.70
CA VAL A 176 2.58 -11.01 12.26
C VAL A 176 3.33 -9.99 11.42
N THR A 177 3.33 -8.71 11.83
CA THR A 177 4.10 -7.65 11.16
C THR A 177 5.58 -8.01 11.10
N ARG A 178 6.17 -8.40 12.24
CA ARG A 178 7.60 -8.72 12.32
C ARG A 178 7.98 -9.98 11.54
N TYR A 179 7.10 -10.98 11.49
CA TYR A 179 7.26 -12.16 10.64
C TYR A 179 7.25 -11.79 9.15
N ASN A 180 6.30 -10.96 8.73
CA ASN A 180 6.20 -10.49 7.35
C ASN A 180 7.43 -9.67 6.94
N ASP A 181 7.94 -8.78 7.81
CA ASP A 181 9.15 -7.99 7.54
C ASP A 181 10.41 -8.87 7.43
N PHE A 182 10.45 -10.03 8.10
CA PHE A 182 11.52 -11.01 7.92
C PHE A 182 11.37 -11.81 6.62
N LYS A 183 10.14 -12.23 6.27
CA LYS A 183 9.85 -13.05 5.09
C LYS A 183 9.93 -12.27 3.78
N TYR A 184 9.54 -10.98 3.78
CA TYR A 184 9.38 -10.16 2.58
C TYR A 184 10.22 -8.87 2.60
N GLY A 185 10.99 -8.61 3.66
CA GLY A 185 11.75 -7.37 3.83
C GLY A 185 10.90 -6.15 4.22
N TYR A 186 11.56 -5.00 4.36
CA TYR A 186 10.91 -3.69 4.49
C TYR A 186 11.68 -2.65 3.63
N PRO A 187 11.06 -2.01 2.63
CA PRO A 187 9.68 -2.23 2.15
C PRO A 187 9.48 -3.68 1.68
N ARG A 188 8.21 -4.14 1.69
CA ARG A 188 7.88 -5.54 1.37
C ARG A 188 7.93 -5.73 -0.14
N THR A 189 8.93 -6.48 -0.60
CA THR A 189 9.18 -6.74 -2.02
C THR A 189 9.25 -8.25 -2.24
N PHE A 190 8.52 -8.77 -3.21
CA PHE A 190 8.61 -10.17 -3.63
C PHE A 190 9.46 -10.26 -4.89
N HIS A 191 10.33 -11.27 -4.94
CA HIS A 191 11.24 -11.52 -6.04
C HIS A 191 11.13 -12.98 -6.48
N THR A 192 11.09 -13.23 -7.79
CA THR A 192 11.04 -14.59 -8.34
C THR A 192 11.57 -14.62 -9.77
N ASP A 193 12.04 -15.78 -10.22
CA ASP A 193 12.57 -16.01 -11.56
C ASP A 193 11.71 -17.05 -12.29
N ALA A 194 11.22 -16.71 -13.48
CA ALA A 194 10.39 -17.61 -14.27
C ALA A 194 10.80 -17.62 -15.76
N VAL A 195 10.50 -18.73 -16.44
CA VAL A 195 10.61 -18.83 -17.91
C VAL A 195 9.20 -18.70 -18.46
N VAL A 196 8.88 -17.53 -19.00
CA VAL A 196 7.52 -17.17 -19.44
C VAL A 196 7.40 -17.06 -20.97
N GLY A 197 8.52 -17.20 -21.71
CA GLY A 197 8.56 -17.11 -23.17
C GLY A 197 8.81 -15.69 -23.70
N HIS A 198 9.13 -14.73 -22.84
CA HIS A 198 9.36 -13.33 -23.21
C HIS A 198 10.81 -13.07 -23.65
N GLY A 199 11.36 -13.97 -24.47
CA GLY A 199 12.78 -13.94 -24.86
C GLY A 199 13.74 -14.45 -23.79
N ASP A 200 13.22 -15.19 -22.81
CA ASP A 200 13.94 -15.87 -21.74
C ASP A 200 14.21 -17.35 -22.06
N SER A 201 14.96 -18.01 -21.18
CA SER A 201 15.33 -19.42 -21.27
C SER A 201 15.67 -19.97 -19.89
N GLU A 202 15.83 -21.30 -19.74
CA GLU A 202 16.25 -21.90 -18.46
C GLU A 202 17.59 -21.37 -17.93
N LEU A 203 18.48 -20.89 -18.81
CA LEU A 203 19.77 -20.28 -18.45
C LEU A 203 19.67 -18.77 -18.17
N HIS A 204 18.63 -18.11 -18.67
CA HIS A 204 18.42 -16.65 -18.62
C HIS A 204 16.92 -16.42 -18.36
N LYS A 205 16.49 -16.62 -17.12
CA LYS A 205 15.08 -16.50 -16.71
C LYS A 205 14.68 -15.05 -16.60
N SER A 206 13.41 -14.73 -16.84
CA SER A 206 12.90 -13.38 -16.57
C SER A 206 12.82 -13.16 -15.06
N HIS A 207 13.41 -12.08 -14.57
CA HIS A 207 13.36 -11.71 -13.15
C HIS A 207 12.16 -10.82 -12.89
N PHE A 208 11.35 -11.18 -11.90
CA PHE A 208 10.17 -10.44 -11.49
C PHE A 208 10.34 -9.86 -10.10
N MET A 209 9.95 -8.59 -9.95
CA MET A 209 9.89 -7.88 -8.67
C MET A 209 8.49 -7.30 -8.48
N ALA A 210 7.76 -7.73 -7.46
CA ALA A 210 6.45 -7.19 -7.10
C ALA A 210 6.51 -6.39 -5.81
N ILE A 211 5.89 -5.20 -5.82
CA ILE A 211 5.79 -4.30 -4.67
C ILE A 211 4.37 -3.74 -4.55
N ASN A 212 3.93 -3.47 -3.33
CA ASN A 212 2.79 -2.59 -3.10
C ASN A 212 3.31 -1.15 -2.97
N TYR A 213 2.81 -0.26 -3.81
CA TYR A 213 3.18 1.15 -3.84
C TYR A 213 1.90 1.99 -3.80
N ASN A 214 1.58 2.57 -2.64
CA ASN A 214 0.41 3.42 -2.42
C ASN A 214 -0.92 2.79 -2.91
N HIS A 215 -1.21 1.55 -2.49
CA HIS A 215 -2.35 0.74 -2.94
C HIS A 215 -2.35 0.38 -4.44
N GLN A 216 -1.18 0.34 -5.06
CA GLN A 216 -0.99 -0.21 -6.40
C GLN A 216 0.05 -1.32 -6.33
N ALA A 217 -0.33 -2.55 -6.67
CA ALA A 217 0.62 -3.62 -6.88
C ALA A 217 1.32 -3.36 -8.21
N VAL A 218 2.61 -3.01 -8.14
CA VAL A 218 3.48 -2.77 -9.29
C VAL A 218 4.41 -3.95 -9.43
N ILE A 219 4.36 -4.60 -10.59
CA ILE A 219 5.20 -5.72 -10.95
C ILE A 219 6.17 -5.23 -12.02
N PHE A 220 7.47 -5.38 -11.78
CA PHE A 220 8.51 -5.17 -12.77
C PHE A 220 9.01 -6.51 -13.28
N GLU A 221 9.06 -6.66 -14.60
CA GLU A 221 9.66 -7.80 -15.31
C GLU A 221 10.95 -7.33 -15.97
N MET A 222 12.06 -8.05 -15.77
CA MET A 222 13.31 -7.92 -16.50
C MET A 222 13.46 -9.14 -17.41
N MET A 223 13.11 -8.97 -18.68
CA MET A 223 12.99 -10.03 -19.68
C MET A 223 14.34 -10.76 -19.85
N GLY A 224 14.35 -12.07 -19.57
CA GLY A 224 15.58 -12.88 -19.62
C GLY A 224 16.69 -12.44 -18.64
N GLY A 225 16.35 -11.69 -17.59
CA GLY A 225 17.30 -11.17 -16.60
C GLY A 225 18.09 -9.94 -17.06
N ASP A 226 17.75 -9.39 -18.23
CA ASP A 226 18.40 -8.21 -18.80
C ASP A 226 17.74 -6.92 -18.29
N THR A 227 18.54 -6.02 -17.72
CA THR A 227 18.11 -4.68 -17.26
C THR A 227 18.26 -3.60 -18.35
N GLY A 228 18.61 -3.99 -19.57
CA GLY A 228 18.80 -3.11 -20.72
C GLY A 228 17.56 -2.32 -21.12
N ALA A 229 17.78 -1.24 -21.87
CA ALA A 229 16.70 -0.35 -22.31
C ALA A 229 15.67 -1.12 -23.17
N GLY A 230 14.41 -1.09 -22.74
CA GLY A 230 13.32 -1.83 -23.40
C GLY A 230 13.23 -3.32 -23.05
N LYS A 231 14.01 -3.79 -22.07
CA LYS A 231 13.91 -5.14 -21.49
C LYS A 231 13.18 -5.17 -20.15
N SER A 232 12.90 -4.01 -19.58
CA SER A 232 12.04 -3.85 -18.42
C SER A 232 10.60 -3.50 -18.81
N ILE A 233 9.63 -4.25 -18.28
CA ILE A 233 8.19 -3.97 -18.43
C ILE A 233 7.58 -3.80 -17.03
N SER A 234 6.62 -2.89 -16.88
CA SER A 234 5.84 -2.73 -15.65
C SER A 234 4.37 -3.06 -15.85
N TYR A 235 3.81 -3.83 -14.91
CA TYR A 235 2.40 -4.16 -14.82
C TYR A 235 1.84 -3.56 -13.53
N VAL A 236 0.60 -3.05 -13.56
CA VAL A 236 -0.02 -2.36 -12.42
C VAL A 236 -1.40 -2.95 -12.16
N VAL A 237 -1.66 -3.31 -10.90
CA VAL A 237 -2.97 -3.71 -10.38
C VAL A 237 -3.38 -2.70 -9.31
N ASN A 238 -4.57 -2.11 -9.44
CA ASN A 238 -5.14 -1.27 -8.39
C ASN A 238 -5.72 -2.16 -7.28
N LEU A 239 -5.36 -1.88 -6.03
CA LEU A 239 -5.90 -2.61 -4.88
C LEU A 239 -7.26 -2.04 -4.48
N ILE A 240 -8.10 -2.89 -3.92
CA ILE A 240 -9.30 -2.46 -3.20
C ILE A 240 -8.84 -1.81 -1.89
N SER A 241 -9.00 -0.49 -1.76
CA SER A 241 -8.53 0.26 -0.60
C SER A 241 -9.16 -0.22 0.70
N SER A 242 -8.32 -0.46 1.70
CA SER A 242 -8.66 -0.93 3.04
C SER A 242 -7.58 -0.44 4.02
N ASP A 243 -7.97 -0.12 5.25
CA ASP A 243 -7.10 0.59 6.20
C ASP A 243 -5.87 -0.25 6.60
N ASN A 244 -4.68 0.33 6.48
CA ASN A 244 -3.35 -0.26 6.78
C ASN A 244 -2.81 -1.27 5.76
N ASP A 245 -3.46 -1.45 4.60
CA ASP A 245 -3.00 -2.37 3.55
C ASP A 245 -1.86 -1.82 2.66
N ASP A 246 -1.30 -0.66 2.97
CA ASP A 246 -0.09 -0.07 2.35
C ASP A 246 1.10 -1.04 2.37
N LEU A 247 1.15 -1.91 3.37
CA LEU A 247 2.18 -2.93 3.57
C LEU A 247 1.68 -4.35 3.21
N ALA A 248 0.55 -4.50 2.53
CA ALA A 248 0.09 -5.81 2.06
C ALA A 248 1.14 -6.40 1.09
N PRO A 249 1.73 -7.58 1.38
CA PRO A 249 2.71 -8.18 0.48
C PRO A 249 2.03 -8.64 -0.81
N VAL A 250 2.68 -8.36 -1.94
CA VAL A 250 2.29 -8.83 -3.27
C VAL A 250 3.17 -10.01 -3.62
N THR A 251 2.59 -11.15 -3.99
CA THR A 251 3.32 -12.33 -4.46
C THR A 251 2.87 -12.72 -5.87
N LEU A 252 3.70 -13.49 -6.57
CA LEU A 252 3.47 -13.89 -7.97
C LEU A 252 3.60 -15.39 -8.12
N ASP A 253 2.68 -15.98 -8.87
CA ASP A 253 2.76 -17.36 -9.38
C ASP A 253 2.66 -17.39 -10.91
N PHE A 254 3.29 -18.38 -11.53
CA PHE A 254 3.34 -18.54 -12.98
C PHE A 254 2.84 -19.91 -13.41
N LYS A 255 1.78 -19.94 -14.22
CA LYS A 255 1.08 -21.17 -14.60
C LYS A 255 0.27 -20.97 -15.87
N ASP A 256 0.27 -21.94 -16.76
CA ASP A 256 -0.67 -21.95 -17.90
C ASP A 256 -2.11 -22.08 -17.36
N LEU A 257 -2.90 -21.02 -17.51
CA LEU A 257 -4.32 -21.01 -17.14
C LEU A 257 -5.22 -21.21 -18.35
N ASN A 258 -4.83 -20.75 -19.52
CA ASN A 258 -5.68 -20.71 -20.71
C ASN A 258 -5.56 -21.95 -21.63
N GLY A 259 -4.52 -22.77 -21.46
CA GLY A 259 -4.22 -23.98 -22.21
C GLY A 259 -3.30 -23.79 -23.43
N ASP A 260 -2.68 -22.62 -23.62
CA ASP A 260 -1.80 -22.31 -24.77
C ASP A 260 -0.33 -22.74 -24.58
N LYS A 261 -0.01 -23.36 -23.43
CA LYS A 261 1.32 -23.82 -23.01
C LYS A 261 2.31 -22.70 -22.68
N LYS A 262 1.85 -21.47 -22.45
CA LYS A 262 2.65 -20.39 -21.88
C LYS A 262 2.23 -20.15 -20.43
N PRO A 263 3.17 -19.89 -19.50
CA PRO A 263 2.79 -19.48 -18.16
C PRO A 263 2.12 -18.10 -18.17
N ASP A 264 0.87 -18.04 -17.73
CA ASP A 264 0.16 -16.81 -17.34
C ASP A 264 0.67 -16.36 -15.95
N MET A 265 0.54 -15.06 -15.64
CA MET A 265 0.97 -14.50 -14.36
C MET A 265 -0.23 -14.30 -13.43
N ILE A 266 -0.14 -14.84 -12.22
CA ILE A 266 -1.12 -14.69 -11.15
C ILE A 266 -0.52 -13.76 -10.10
N VAL A 267 -1.20 -12.65 -9.81
CA VAL A 267 -0.80 -11.67 -8.81
C VAL A 267 -1.68 -11.85 -7.58
N HIS A 268 -1.09 -12.20 -6.45
CA HIS A 268 -1.76 -12.31 -5.15
C HIS A 268 -1.39 -11.11 -4.30
N VAL A 269 -2.39 -10.41 -3.76
CA VAL A 269 -2.19 -9.33 -2.80
C VAL A 269 -2.84 -9.75 -1.49
N HIS A 270 -2.02 -9.95 -0.46
CA HIS A 270 -2.48 -10.42 0.85
C HIS A 270 -2.91 -9.23 1.72
N LEU A 271 -4.12 -8.73 1.50
CA LEU A 271 -4.72 -7.65 2.29
C LEU A 271 -5.15 -8.19 3.67
N SER A 272 -5.26 -7.32 4.66
CA SER A 272 -5.56 -7.67 6.05
C SER A 272 -6.91 -8.39 6.25
N ASN A 273 -7.85 -8.20 5.31
CA ASN A 273 -9.22 -8.72 5.37
C ASN A 273 -9.51 -9.86 4.37
N GLN A 274 -8.83 -9.90 3.23
CA GLN A 274 -9.04 -10.87 2.15
C GLN A 274 -7.89 -10.84 1.14
N ASP A 275 -7.54 -11.97 0.54
CA ASP A 275 -6.60 -11.97 -0.58
C ASP A 275 -7.28 -11.45 -1.85
N GLN A 276 -6.69 -10.42 -2.48
CA GLN A 276 -7.09 -9.96 -3.81
C GLN A 276 -6.21 -10.65 -4.85
N VAL A 277 -6.82 -11.39 -5.78
CA VAL A 277 -6.12 -12.06 -6.89
C VAL A 277 -6.39 -11.34 -8.21
N SER A 278 -5.38 -11.22 -9.06
CA SER A 278 -5.50 -10.63 -10.40
C SER A 278 -4.68 -11.44 -11.41
N VAL A 279 -5.29 -11.80 -12.53
CA VAL A 279 -4.68 -12.66 -13.55
C VAL A 279 -4.26 -11.83 -14.76
N PHE A 280 -3.06 -12.08 -15.26
CA PHE A 280 -2.58 -11.57 -16.54
C PHE A 280 -2.26 -12.72 -17.50
N ILE A 281 -2.88 -12.67 -18.67
CA ILE A 281 -2.66 -13.63 -19.75
C ILE A 281 -1.38 -13.27 -20.52
N ASN A 282 -0.62 -14.30 -20.86
CA ASN A 282 0.61 -14.21 -21.64
C ASN A 282 0.30 -14.11 -23.15
N ASP A 283 0.60 -12.99 -23.80
CA ASP A 283 0.39 -12.83 -25.25
C ASP A 283 1.55 -13.41 -26.11
N GLY A 284 2.60 -13.92 -25.46
CA GLY A 284 3.85 -14.38 -26.09
C GLY A 284 4.92 -13.30 -26.26
N LYS A 285 4.65 -12.07 -25.82
CA LYS A 285 5.64 -10.96 -25.77
C LYS A 285 5.61 -10.21 -24.44
N LYS A 286 4.44 -10.15 -23.81
CA LYS A 286 4.20 -9.51 -22.52
C LYS A 286 2.96 -10.11 -21.86
N PHE A 287 2.75 -9.73 -20.61
CA PHE A 287 1.49 -9.96 -19.92
C PHE A 287 0.45 -8.88 -20.27
N ARG A 288 -0.83 -9.27 -20.32
CA ARG A 288 -2.00 -8.37 -20.43
C ARG A 288 -3.05 -8.77 -19.40
N PRO A 289 -3.86 -7.85 -18.85
CA PRO A 289 -4.96 -8.22 -17.97
C PRO A 289 -5.88 -9.28 -18.61
N ALA A 290 -6.33 -10.24 -17.82
CA ALA A 290 -7.34 -11.21 -18.25
C ALA A 290 -8.68 -10.50 -18.54
N THR A 291 -9.41 -11.02 -19.52
CA THR A 291 -10.69 -10.50 -19.98
C THR A 291 -11.74 -11.61 -19.98
N SER A 292 -13.03 -11.27 -20.04
CA SER A 292 -14.12 -12.26 -20.09
C SER A 292 -14.09 -13.19 -21.32
N ASN A 293 -13.24 -12.93 -22.32
CA ASN A 293 -13.03 -13.79 -23.48
C ASN A 293 -11.97 -14.89 -23.22
N ASP A 294 -11.15 -14.73 -22.18
CA ASP A 294 -10.08 -15.65 -21.84
C ASP A 294 -10.64 -16.85 -21.08
N LYS A 295 -10.56 -18.04 -21.69
CA LYS A 295 -11.07 -19.28 -21.10
C LYS A 295 -10.06 -19.84 -20.12
N LEU A 296 -10.21 -19.49 -18.84
CA LEU A 296 -9.41 -20.08 -17.77
C LEU A 296 -9.85 -21.54 -17.56
N THR A 297 -8.93 -22.47 -17.84
CA THR A 297 -9.13 -23.93 -17.77
C THR A 297 -8.50 -24.55 -16.52
N ALA A 298 -7.44 -23.94 -15.99
CA ALA A 298 -6.79 -24.38 -14.76
C ALA A 298 -7.26 -23.55 -13.56
N PRO A 299 -7.28 -24.12 -12.33
CA PRO A 299 -7.67 -23.38 -11.14
C PRO A 299 -6.65 -22.32 -10.77
N ILE A 300 -7.16 -21.17 -10.33
CA ILE A 300 -6.44 -20.14 -9.58
C ILE A 300 -6.60 -20.53 -8.11
N ASN A 301 -5.49 -20.79 -7.42
CA ASN A 301 -5.43 -21.12 -5.99
C ASN A 301 -4.53 -20.10 -5.32
#